data_AF-A0AAW4YXR5-F1
#
_entry.id   AF-A0AAW4YXR5-F1
#
_cell.length_a   1.000
_cell.length_b   1.000
_cell.length_c   1.000
_cell.angle_alpha   90.00
_cell.angle_beta   90.00
_cell.angle_gamma   90.00
#
_symmetry.space_group_name_H-M   'P 1'
#
loop_
_entity.id
_entity.type
_entity.pdbx_description
1 polymer ?
#
loop_
_entity_poly.entity_id
_entity_poly.type
_entity_poly.pdbx_seq_one_letter_code
_entity_poly.pdbx_strand_id
1 'polypeptide(L)'
;MKVLLIELDDEQILKAKEVNGARKQISHAVVCGEHGQIFGTEKQCRKYYSAWSEIFPKLFDGGKEVKGHEPPSYESTFDLVNVLIAAHDSLEEESETRLRPSAPEPARPRKKVSLKSSSANNRHR
;
A
#
# COMPACT_ATOMS: atom_id res chain seq x y z
N MET A 1 -7.96 2.05 -6.67
CA MET A 1 -8.75 2.83 -5.67
C MET A 1 -8.73 4.30 -6.07
N LYS A 2 -9.61 5.19 -5.60
CA LYS A 2 -9.54 6.63 -5.92
C LYS A 2 -9.34 7.47 -4.65
N VAL A 3 -8.63 8.59 -4.77
CA VAL A 3 -8.65 9.63 -3.73
C VAL A 3 -9.97 10.38 -3.85
N LEU A 4 -10.71 10.51 -2.75
CA LEU A 4 -11.95 11.27 -2.73
C LEU A 4 -11.72 12.65 -2.13
N LEU A 5 -12.13 13.70 -2.82
CA LEU A 5 -12.34 15.02 -2.24
C LEU A 5 -13.83 15.17 -1.95
N ILE A 6 -14.17 15.35 -0.68
CA ILE A 6 -15.55 15.42 -0.21
C ILE A 6 -15.83 16.85 0.24
N GLU A 7 -16.83 17.48 -0.36
CA GLU A 7 -17.50 18.66 0.21
C GLU A 7 -18.49 18.18 1.27
N LEU A 8 -18.28 18.58 2.51
CA LEU A 8 -19.07 18.14 3.66
C LEU A 8 -20.32 19.00 3.80
N ASP A 9 -21.43 18.39 4.18
CA ASP A 9 -22.63 19.11 4.60
C ASP A 9 -22.51 19.64 6.04
N ASP A 10 -23.51 20.42 6.47
CA ASP A 10 -23.50 21.06 7.80
C ASP A 10 -23.45 20.05 8.95
N GLU A 11 -24.13 18.90 8.83
CA GLU A 11 -24.13 17.86 9.87
C GLU A 11 -22.76 17.17 9.94
N GLN A 12 -22.18 16.88 8.79
CA GLN A 12 -20.84 16.30 8.65
C GLN A 12 -19.76 17.25 9.18
N ILE A 13 -19.88 18.55 8.91
CA ILE A 13 -18.97 19.58 9.42
C ILE A 13 -19.02 19.62 10.96
N LEU A 14 -20.21 19.55 11.55
CA LEU A 14 -20.37 19.56 13.01
C LEU A 14 -19.68 18.34 13.63
N LYS A 15 -19.94 17.12 13.13
CA LYS A 15 -19.30 15.88 13.59
C LYS A 15 -17.78 15.93 13.42
N ALA A 16 -17.29 16.39 12.27
CA ALA A 16 -15.86 16.52 12.03
C ALA A 16 -15.20 17.49 13.00
N LYS A 17 -15.84 18.61 13.33
CA LYS A 17 -15.33 19.59 14.29
C LYS A 17 -15.33 19.06 15.71
N GLU A 18 -16.35 18.30 16.10
CA GLU A 18 -16.42 17.67 17.41
C GLU A 18 -15.22 16.75 17.66
N VAL A 19 -14.89 15.90 16.68
CA VAL A 19 -13.80 14.92 16.79
C VAL A 19 -12.42 15.55 16.63
N ASN A 20 -12.24 16.42 15.61
CA ASN A 20 -10.91 16.93 15.27
C ASN A 20 -10.53 18.22 16.02
N GLY A 21 -11.49 18.83 16.71
CA GLY A 21 -11.33 20.05 17.49
C GLY A 21 -12.16 21.21 16.94
N ALA A 22 -13.04 21.75 17.79
CA ALA A 22 -14.05 22.75 17.43
C ALA A 22 -13.49 24.04 16.80
N ARG A 23 -12.24 24.39 17.11
CA ARG A 23 -11.57 25.58 16.56
C ARG A 23 -11.09 25.41 15.11
N LYS A 24 -11.04 24.18 14.59
CA LYS A 24 -10.57 23.91 13.22
C LYS A 24 -11.62 24.37 12.22
N GLN A 25 -11.16 25.04 11.17
CA GLN A 25 -12.00 25.32 10.01
C GLN A 25 -12.06 24.07 9.15
N ILE A 26 -13.22 23.43 9.15
CA ILE A 26 -13.50 22.20 8.40
C ILE A 26 -14.69 22.49 7.49
N SER A 27 -14.49 22.23 6.20
CA SER A 27 -15.54 22.23 5.18
C SER A 27 -15.41 21.06 4.20
N HIS A 28 -14.23 20.45 4.12
CA HIS A 28 -13.94 19.35 3.21
C HIS A 28 -13.19 18.22 3.92
N ALA A 29 -13.24 17.05 3.31
CA ALA A 29 -12.40 15.90 3.66
C ALA A 29 -11.66 15.36 2.44
N VAL A 30 -10.49 14.78 2.67
CA VAL A 30 -9.80 13.93 1.69
C VAL A 30 -9.79 12.51 2.23
N VAL A 31 -10.37 11.57 1.49
CA VAL A 31 -10.42 10.16 1.87
C VAL A 31 -9.55 9.36 0.91
N CYS A 32 -8.58 8.64 1.46
CA CYS A 32 -7.60 7.83 0.74
C CYS A 32 -7.93 6.33 0.83
N GLY A 33 -9.22 6.00 0.87
CA GLY A 33 -9.72 4.65 1.10
C GLY A 33 -9.31 4.10 2.46
N GLU A 34 -8.74 2.89 2.49
CA GLU A 34 -8.36 2.22 3.75
C GLU A 34 -7.15 2.85 4.43
N HIS A 35 -6.37 3.67 3.72
CA HIS A 35 -5.18 4.31 4.30
C HIS A 35 -5.55 5.44 5.27
N GLY A 36 -6.76 5.97 5.18
CA GLY A 36 -7.29 6.96 6.11
C GLY A 36 -7.85 8.22 5.45
N GLN A 37 -8.07 9.24 6.27
CA GLN A 37 -8.63 10.51 5.82
C GLN A 37 -8.08 11.72 6.58
N ILE A 38 -8.26 12.91 6.01
CA ILE A 38 -7.97 14.19 6.66
C ILE A 38 -9.14 15.16 6.46
N PHE A 39 -9.36 16.01 7.47
CA PHE A 39 -10.38 17.05 7.45
C PHE A 39 -9.75 18.44 7.47
N GLY A 40 -10.31 19.37 6.71
CA GLY A 40 -9.80 20.73 6.64
C GLY A 40 -10.65 21.68 5.80
N THR A 41 -10.06 22.83 5.48
CA THR A 41 -10.65 23.76 4.50
C THR A 41 -10.53 23.21 3.08
N GLU A 42 -11.40 23.67 2.17
CA GLU A 42 -11.33 23.30 0.74
C GLU A 42 -9.90 23.45 0.19
N LYS A 43 -9.27 24.61 0.43
CA LYS A 43 -7.92 24.90 -0.07
C LYS A 43 -6.87 23.89 0.41
N GLN A 44 -6.95 23.48 1.67
CA GLN A 44 -6.03 22.50 2.24
C GLN A 44 -6.30 21.11 1.66
N CYS A 45 -7.56 20.68 1.66
CA CYS A 45 -7.96 19.37 1.14
C CYS A 45 -7.64 19.24 -0.36
N ARG A 46 -7.92 20.27 -1.16
CA ARG A 46 -7.62 20.30 -2.60
C ARG A 46 -6.13 20.14 -2.88
N LYS A 47 -5.26 20.77 -2.07
CA LYS A 47 -3.80 20.61 -2.18
C LYS A 47 -3.38 19.14 -2.02
N TYR A 48 -3.87 18.47 -0.97
CA TYR A 48 -3.53 17.06 -0.71
C TYR A 48 -4.16 16.11 -1.73
N TYR A 49 -5.42 16.34 -2.09
CA TYR A 49 -6.12 15.60 -3.12
C TYR A 49 -5.34 15.57 -4.43
N SER A 50 -4.98 16.74 -4.97
CA SER A 50 -4.22 16.84 -6.22
C SER A 50 -2.87 16.14 -6.09
N ALA A 51 -2.09 16.48 -5.05
CA ALA A 51 -0.75 15.92 -4.85
C ALA A 51 -0.77 14.38 -4.73
N TRP A 52 -1.64 13.82 -3.90
CA TRP A 52 -1.65 12.37 -3.65
C TRP A 52 -2.22 11.58 -4.82
N SER A 53 -3.18 12.14 -5.57
CA SER A 53 -3.70 11.50 -6.79
C SER A 53 -2.63 11.38 -7.89
N GLU A 54 -1.62 12.24 -7.89
CA GLU A 54 -0.53 12.24 -8.88
C GLU A 54 0.71 11.49 -8.39
N ILE A 55 1.08 11.63 -7.12
CA ILE A 55 2.31 11.07 -6.55
C ILE A 55 2.21 9.55 -6.36
N PHE A 56 1.01 9.02 -6.09
CA PHE A 56 0.82 7.60 -5.78
C PHE A 56 -0.03 6.87 -6.83
N PRO A 57 0.41 6.81 -8.11
CA PRO A 57 -0.37 6.22 -9.19
C PRO A 57 -0.59 4.71 -9.06
N LYS A 58 0.26 4.01 -8.27
CA LYS A 58 0.05 2.60 -7.95
C LYS A 58 -1.00 2.35 -6.86
N LEU A 59 -1.22 3.33 -5.98
CA LEU A 59 -2.28 3.28 -4.96
C LEU A 59 -3.61 3.78 -5.51
N PHE A 60 -3.57 4.89 -6.25
CA PHE A 60 -4.75 5.59 -6.71
C PHE A 60 -4.82 5.66 -8.23
N ASP A 61 -5.97 5.25 -8.76
CA ASP A 61 -6.39 5.43 -10.15
C ASP A 61 -7.03 6.83 -10.32
N GLY A 62 -6.25 7.84 -9.90
CA GLY A 62 -6.65 9.25 -9.87
C GLY A 62 -7.62 9.63 -8.75
N GLY A 63 -8.25 10.78 -8.93
CA GLY A 63 -9.14 11.41 -7.96
C GLY A 63 -10.61 11.42 -8.38
N LYS A 64 -11.50 11.61 -7.39
CA LYS A 64 -12.93 11.88 -7.60
C LYS A 64 -13.42 12.92 -6.60
N GLU A 65 -14.13 13.93 -7.08
CA GLU A 65 -14.82 14.89 -6.22
C GLU A 65 -16.27 14.42 -5.98
N VAL A 66 -16.74 14.53 -4.74
CA VAL A 66 -18.10 14.15 -4.32
C VAL A 66 -18.64 15.14 -3.28
N LYS A 67 -19.97 15.26 -3.19
CA LYS A 67 -20.64 16.13 -2.21
C LYS A 67 -21.49 15.28 -1.25
N GLY A 68 -21.47 15.63 0.03
CA GLY A 68 -22.30 14.97 1.07
C GLY A 68 -22.01 13.48 1.26
N HIS A 69 -20.88 12.98 0.75
CA HIS A 69 -20.53 11.57 0.90
C HIS A 69 -20.03 11.32 2.33
N GLU A 70 -20.64 10.38 3.04
CA GLU A 70 -20.26 10.07 4.41
C GLU A 70 -18.83 9.49 4.45
N PRO A 71 -17.89 10.11 5.20
CA PRO A 71 -16.57 9.56 5.37
C PRO A 71 -16.62 8.29 6.25
N PRO A 72 -15.67 7.35 6.10
CA PRO A 72 -15.65 6.11 6.90
C PRO A 72 -15.56 6.36 8.41
N SER A 73 -14.91 7.45 8.80
CA SER A 73 -14.85 7.96 10.17
C SER A 73 -14.65 9.48 10.12
N TYR A 74 -14.95 10.16 11.22
CA TYR A 74 -14.71 11.60 11.37
C TYR A 74 -13.35 11.90 12.01
N GLU A 75 -12.57 10.89 12.38
CA GLU A 75 -11.22 11.09 12.90
C GLU A 75 -10.23 11.30 11.76
N SER A 76 -9.41 12.36 11.85
CA SER A 76 -8.28 12.54 10.93
C SER A 76 -7.18 11.54 11.25
N THR A 77 -6.68 10.85 10.24
CA THR A 77 -5.52 9.98 10.36
C THR A 77 -4.27 10.81 10.60
N PHE A 78 -3.62 10.58 11.74
CA PHE A 78 -2.34 11.19 12.03
C PHE A 78 -1.27 10.67 11.06
N ASP A 79 -0.46 11.59 10.54
CA ASP A 79 0.67 11.27 9.66
C ASP A 79 0.31 10.44 8.41
N LEU A 80 -0.87 10.73 7.82
CA LEU A 80 -1.38 10.02 6.65
C LEU A 80 -0.38 9.98 5.48
N VAL A 81 0.46 11.00 5.30
CA VAL A 81 1.46 11.01 4.22
C VAL A 81 2.47 9.87 4.36
N ASN A 82 2.96 9.58 5.56
CA ASN A 82 3.91 8.50 5.78
C ASN A 82 3.25 7.13 5.60
N VAL A 83 1.97 7.00 5.98
CA VAL A 83 1.15 5.81 5.70
C VAL A 83 1.07 5.55 4.19
N LEU A 84 0.81 6.61 3.40
CA LEU A 84 0.73 6.50 1.94
C LEU A 84 2.08 6.16 1.30
N ILE A 85 3.18 6.76 1.76
CA ILE A 85 4.53 6.43 1.28
C ILE A 85 4.84 4.95 1.51
N ALA A 86 4.64 4.45 2.74
CA ALA A 86 4.93 3.06 3.08
C ALA A 86 4.06 2.08 2.27
N ALA A 87 2.78 2.39 2.06
CA ALA A 87 1.89 1.58 1.25
C ALA A 87 2.31 1.56 -0.23
N HIS A 88 2.74 2.71 -0.76
CA HIS A 88 3.22 2.81 -2.14
C HIS A 88 4.51 2.02 -2.36
N ASP A 89 5.49 2.19 -1.48
CA ASP A 89 6.79 1.50 -1.57
C ASP A 89 6.61 -0.03 -1.51
N SER A 90 5.68 -0.50 -0.67
CA SER A 90 5.35 -1.94 -0.59
C SER A 90 4.83 -2.50 -1.93
N LEU A 91 4.00 -1.73 -2.65
CA LEU A 91 3.49 -2.13 -3.97
C LEU A 91 4.56 -2.06 -5.07
N GLU A 92 5.50 -1.11 -4.97
CA GLU A 92 6.67 -1.04 -5.85
C GLU A 92 7.51 -2.33 -5.73
N GLU A 93 7.88 -2.72 -4.51
CA GLU A 93 8.70 -3.91 -4.25
C GLU A 93 8.01 -5.22 -4.70
N GLU A 94 6.70 -5.35 -4.46
CA GLU A 94 5.92 -6.50 -4.93
C GLU A 94 5.87 -6.59 -6.46
N SER A 95 5.81 -5.45 -7.14
CA SER A 95 5.79 -5.41 -8.61
C SER A 95 7.14 -5.82 -9.21
N GLU A 96 8.25 -5.45 -8.56
CA GLU A 96 9.59 -5.84 -8.99
C GLU A 96 9.91 -7.32 -8.72
N THR A 97 9.45 -7.88 -7.60
CA THR A 97 9.68 -9.29 -7.26
C THR A 97 8.93 -10.25 -8.18
N ARG A 98 7.75 -9.87 -8.69
CA ARG A 98 7.00 -10.68 -9.67
C ARG A 98 7.62 -10.69 -11.08
N LEU A 99 8.49 -9.74 -11.40
CA LEU A 99 9.14 -9.63 -12.71
C LEU A 99 10.48 -10.37 -12.81
N ARG A 100 11.02 -10.89 -11.71
CA ARG A 100 12.21 -11.75 -11.78
C ARG A 100 11.77 -13.16 -12.19
N PRO A 101 12.13 -13.66 -13.40
CA PRO A 101 11.99 -15.08 -13.67
C PRO A 101 12.82 -15.82 -12.61
N SER A 102 12.16 -16.74 -11.92
CA SER A 102 12.83 -17.68 -11.02
C SER A 102 13.99 -18.32 -11.79
N ALA A 103 15.21 -18.03 -11.33
CA ALA A 103 16.40 -18.65 -11.88
C ALA A 103 16.24 -20.17 -11.82
N PRO A 104 16.61 -20.93 -12.87
CA PRO A 104 16.50 -22.37 -12.86
C PRO A 104 17.37 -22.94 -11.73
N GLU A 105 16.76 -23.80 -10.93
CA GLU A 105 17.40 -24.58 -9.86
C GLU A 105 18.74 -25.16 -10.37
N PRO A 106 19.88 -24.94 -9.69
CA PRO A 106 21.13 -25.54 -10.11
C PRO A 106 21.02 -27.07 -10.02
N ALA A 107 21.17 -27.72 -11.18
CA ALA A 107 21.12 -29.16 -11.34
C ALA A 107 22.00 -29.86 -10.29
N ARG A 108 21.37 -30.69 -9.46
CA ARG A 108 22.06 -31.54 -8.48
C ARG A 108 23.10 -32.42 -9.21
N PRO A 109 24.36 -32.46 -8.76
CA PRO A 109 25.34 -33.39 -9.32
C PRO A 109 24.94 -34.82 -8.95
N ARG A 110 24.66 -35.66 -9.97
CA ARG A 110 24.43 -37.10 -9.79
C ARG A 110 25.70 -37.74 -9.22
N LYS A 111 25.58 -38.36 -8.04
CA LYS A 111 26.63 -39.18 -7.42
C LYS A 111 27.10 -40.24 -8.43
N LYS A 112 28.41 -40.26 -8.72
CA LYS A 112 29.06 -41.42 -9.36
C LYS A 112 29.03 -42.58 -8.37
N VAL A 113 28.17 -43.56 -8.61
CA VAL A 113 28.28 -44.88 -7.98
C VAL A 113 29.41 -45.62 -8.69
N SER A 114 30.57 -45.73 -8.05
CA SER A 114 31.61 -46.67 -8.46
C SER A 114 31.50 -47.89 -7.56
N LEU A 115 30.94 -48.98 -8.10
CA LEU A 115 30.92 -50.30 -7.47
C LEU A 115 31.18 -51.36 -8.54
N LYS A 116 32.46 -51.64 -8.78
CA LYS A 116 33.02 -52.94 -9.21
C LYS A 116 34.42 -52.94 -8.59
N SER A 117 34.89 -53.96 -7.87
CA SER A 117 34.73 -55.39 -8.10
C SER A 117 35.06 -56.17 -6.82
N SER A 118 34.19 -57.09 -6.45
CA SER A 118 34.57 -58.27 -5.68
C SER A 118 35.33 -59.23 -6.61
N SER A 119 36.48 -59.74 -6.19
CA SER A 119 36.72 -61.18 -6.24
C SER A 119 37.90 -61.55 -5.35
N ALA A 120 37.61 -62.35 -4.33
CA ALA A 120 38.58 -63.12 -3.60
C ALA A 120 39.25 -64.15 -4.55
N ASN A 121 40.53 -64.44 -4.34
CA ASN A 121 40.89 -65.83 -4.08
C ASN A 121 42.24 -65.99 -3.38
N ASN A 122 42.25 -67.02 -2.54
CA ASN A 122 43.23 -67.39 -1.54
C ASN A 122 44.10 -68.56 -2.04
N ARG A 123 45.16 -68.88 -1.28
CA ARG A 123 46.07 -70.06 -1.28
C ARG A 123 47.41 -69.84 -2.02
N HIS A 124 48.53 -69.80 -1.28
CA HIS A 124 49.31 -70.96 -0.77
C HIS A 124 49.67 -71.89 -1.94
N ARG A 125 50.94 -72.02 -2.33
CA ARG A 125 52.08 -72.53 -1.55
C ARG A 125 53.37 -72.29 -2.32
#